data_AF-A0AAU6UXG2-F1
#
_entry.id   AF-A0AAU6UXG2-F1
#
_cell.length_a   1.000
_cell.length_b   1.000
_cell.length_c   1.000
_cell.angle_alpha   90.00
_cell.angle_beta   90.00
_cell.angle_gamma   90.00
#
_symmetry.space_group_name_H-M   'P 1'
#
loop_
_entity.id
_entity.type
_entity.pdbx_description
1 polymer ?
#
loop_
_entity_poly.entity_id
_entity_poly.type
_entity_poly.pdbx_seq_one_letter_code
_entity_poly.pdbx_strand_id
1 'polypeptide(L)'
;MSYSFKASILSACIAFFLACLYHFLVGLPEDAPNENLSFSLFDALGLILFAPFVETILIVLLIWLAQKFMQNILLVACLVALSISVLHSLSHPLWGLFTFAPFVVFCLGFQVWQKVSTSEGAKVAFLTHAFHNSYVLILVGLSA
;
A
#
# COMPACT_ATOMS: atom_id res chain seq x y z
N MET A 1 3.55 -16.92 0.54
CA MET A 1 2.24 -16.84 1.23
C MET A 1 2.39 -16.42 2.70
N SER A 2 2.97 -17.25 3.60
CA SER A 2 3.05 -16.92 5.05
C SER A 2 3.74 -15.59 5.35
N TYR A 3 4.86 -15.28 4.66
CA TYR A 3 5.54 -13.98 4.79
C TYR A 3 4.63 -12.81 4.38
N SER A 4 4.07 -12.86 3.16
CA SER A 4 3.26 -11.77 2.64
C SER A 4 2.05 -11.45 3.50
N PHE A 5 1.42 -12.47 4.07
CA PHE A 5 0.30 -12.33 5.00
C PHE A 5 0.71 -11.68 6.33
N LYS A 6 1.85 -12.06 6.91
CA LYS A 6 2.35 -11.40 8.14
C LYS A 6 2.73 -9.93 7.88
N ALA A 7 3.38 -9.68 6.75
CA ALA A 7 3.76 -8.33 6.34
C ALA A 7 2.52 -7.45 6.06
N SER A 8 1.46 -8.02 5.48
CA SER A 8 0.23 -7.26 5.22
C SER A 8 -0.50 -6.91 6.51
N ILE A 9 -0.51 -7.80 7.51
CA ILE A 9 -1.05 -7.49 8.84
C ILE A 9 -0.26 -6.34 9.47
N LEU A 10 1.08 -6.40 9.47
CA LEU A 10 1.90 -5.32 10.00
C LEU A 10 1.59 -3.98 9.32
N SER A 11 1.53 -3.99 7.99
CA SER A 11 1.18 -2.83 7.17
C SER A 11 -0.20 -2.26 7.54
N ALA A 12 -1.20 -3.13 7.68
CA ALA A 12 -2.55 -2.73 8.07
C ALA A 12 -2.61 -2.17 9.50
N CYS A 13 -1.90 -2.78 10.45
CA CYS A 13 -1.82 -2.26 11.83
C CYS A 13 -1.18 -0.87 11.88
N ILE A 14 -0.12 -0.63 11.10
CA ILE A 14 0.51 0.70 11.02
C ILE A 14 -0.46 1.72 10.42
N ALA A 15 -1.10 1.39 9.29
CA ALA A 15 -2.06 2.28 8.65
C ALA A 15 -3.26 2.59 9.56
N PHE A 16 -3.79 1.58 10.24
CA PHE A 16 -4.89 1.74 11.20
C PHE A 16 -4.48 2.60 12.39
N PHE A 17 -3.30 2.38 12.96
CA PHE A 17 -2.78 3.22 14.05
C PHE A 17 -2.63 4.68 13.60
N LEU A 18 -2.09 4.93 12.40
CA LEU A 18 -1.98 6.28 11.85
C LEU A 18 -3.35 6.92 11.62
N ALA A 19 -4.34 6.16 11.16
CA ALA A 19 -5.72 6.64 11.00
C ALA A 19 -6.34 7.02 12.35
N CYS A 20 -6.20 6.17 13.38
CA CYS A 20 -6.66 6.48 14.74
C CYS A 20 -5.96 7.71 15.32
N LEU A 21 -4.64 7.82 15.12
CA LEU A 21 -3.86 8.96 15.61
C LEU A 21 -4.29 10.25 14.91
N TYR A 22 -4.48 10.22 13.59
CA TYR A 22 -4.98 11.36 12.84
C TYR A 22 -6.37 11.78 13.34
N HIS A 23 -7.28 10.82 13.50
CA HIS A 23 -8.60 11.07 14.04
C HIS A 23 -8.55 11.71 15.43
N PHE A 24 -7.70 11.20 16.32
CA PHE A 24 -7.53 11.74 17.68
C PHE A 24 -6.99 13.18 17.69
N LEU A 25 -6.08 13.52 16.76
CA LEU A 25 -5.43 14.83 16.73
C LEU A 25 -6.21 15.89 15.94
N VAL A 26 -6.93 15.49 14.89
CA VAL A 26 -7.55 16.40 13.91
C VAL A 26 -9.09 16.31 13.90
N GLY A 27 -9.67 15.20 14.34
CA GLY A 27 -11.11 14.92 14.24
C GLY A 27 -11.49 14.21 12.93
N LEU A 28 -12.75 13.76 12.84
CA LEU A 28 -13.31 13.28 11.56
C LEU A 28 -13.57 14.48 10.65
N PRO A 29 -13.28 14.40 9.34
CA PRO A 29 -13.84 15.35 8.39
C PRO A 29 -15.37 15.27 8.44
N GLU A 30 -16.05 16.42 8.51
CA GLU A 30 -17.52 16.53 8.52
C GLU A 30 -18.15 15.97 7.23
N ASP A 31 -17.40 15.99 6.12
CA ASP A 31 -17.77 15.43 4.83
C ASP A 31 -17.20 14.01 4.65
N ALA A 32 -17.76 13.02 5.34
CA ALA A 32 -17.51 11.64 4.98
C ALA A 32 -18.08 11.36 3.57
N PRO A 33 -17.37 10.65 2.68
CA PRO A 33 -17.92 10.28 1.38
C PRO A 33 -19.25 9.54 1.57
N ASN A 34 -20.28 9.95 0.83
CA ASN A 34 -21.66 9.42 0.86
C ASN A 34 -21.77 7.95 1.30
N GLU A 35 -22.61 7.70 2.31
CA GLU A 35 -22.97 6.39 2.90
C GLU A 35 -23.58 5.37 1.92
N ASN A 36 -23.61 5.66 0.62
CA ASN A 36 -24.19 4.81 -0.44
C ASN A 36 -23.12 4.24 -1.39
N LEU A 37 -21.93 3.92 -0.89
CA LEU A 37 -20.89 3.27 -1.70
C LEU A 37 -21.22 1.77 -1.87
N SER A 38 -22.08 1.44 -2.83
CA SER A 38 -22.30 0.04 -3.21
C SER A 38 -21.05 -0.48 -3.94
N PHE A 39 -20.24 -1.30 -3.27
CA PHE A 39 -19.08 -1.94 -3.89
C PHE A 39 -19.52 -3.09 -4.81
N SER A 40 -19.29 -2.96 -6.11
CA SER A 40 -19.51 -4.09 -7.02
C SER A 40 -18.36 -5.11 -6.91
N LEU A 41 -18.59 -6.33 -7.39
CA LEU A 41 -17.52 -7.33 -7.51
C LEU A 41 -16.37 -6.81 -8.39
N PHE A 42 -16.68 -6.00 -9.40
CA PHE A 42 -15.69 -5.39 -10.29
C PHE A 42 -14.78 -4.42 -9.53
N ASP A 43 -15.36 -3.58 -8.66
CA ASP A 43 -14.60 -2.64 -7.82
C ASP A 43 -13.71 -3.38 -6.82
N ALA A 44 -14.23 -4.47 -6.23
CA ALA A 44 -13.47 -5.31 -5.30
C ALA A 44 -12.26 -5.98 -5.98
N LEU A 45 -12.44 -6.55 -7.17
CA LEU A 45 -11.34 -7.14 -7.95
C LEU A 45 -10.35 -6.07 -8.44
N GLY A 46 -10.87 -4.89 -8.81
CA GLY A 46 -10.07 -3.72 -9.14
C GLY A 46 -9.14 -3.33 -8.01
N LEU A 47 -9.69 -3.21 -6.79
CA LEU A 47 -8.96 -2.79 -5.59
C LEU A 47 -7.97 -3.84 -5.07
N ILE A 48 -8.35 -5.12 -5.09
CA ILE A 48 -7.56 -6.20 -4.46
C ILE A 48 -6.53 -6.81 -5.41
N LEU A 49 -6.82 -6.88 -6.71
CA LEU A 49 -5.96 -7.58 -7.66
C LEU A 49 -5.39 -6.63 -8.71
N PHE A 50 -6.22 -5.89 -9.43
CA PHE A 50 -5.76 -5.12 -10.58
C PHE A 50 -4.86 -3.95 -10.19
N ALA A 51 -5.29 -3.12 -9.24
CA ALA A 51 -4.49 -1.98 -8.75
C ALA A 51 -3.16 -2.46 -8.13
N PRO A 52 -3.13 -3.41 -7.18
CA PRO A 52 -1.88 -3.95 -6.66
C PRO A 52 -0.95 -4.53 -7.72
N PHE A 53 -1.48 -5.14 -8.79
CA PHE A 53 -0.67 -5.64 -9.90
C PHE A 53 0.02 -4.50 -10.66
N VAL A 54 -0.73 -3.47 -11.07
CA VAL A 54 -0.20 -2.29 -11.77
C VAL A 54 0.82 -1.55 -10.91
N GLU A 55 0.50 -1.35 -9.63
CA GLU A 55 1.38 -0.66 -8.69
C GLU A 55 2.63 -1.46 -8.37
N THR A 56 2.56 -2.80 -8.38
CA THR A 56 3.75 -3.64 -8.23
C THR A 56 4.70 -3.48 -9.41
N ILE A 57 4.19 -3.36 -10.64
CA ILE A 57 5.02 -3.06 -11.82
C ILE A 57 5.73 -1.71 -11.63
N LEU A 58 5.02 -0.71 -11.13
CA LEU A 58 5.59 0.60 -10.83
C LEU A 58 6.65 0.52 -9.72
N ILE A 59 6.40 -0.22 -8.63
CA ILE A 59 7.38 -0.47 -7.57
C ILE A 59 8.66 -1.08 -8.14
N VAL A 60 8.54 -2.15 -8.96
CA VAL A 60 9.69 -2.82 -9.58
C VAL A 60 10.50 -1.83 -10.42
N LEU A 61 9.83 -1.04 -11.25
CA LEU A 61 10.47 -0.05 -12.11
C LEU A 61 11.19 1.03 -11.30
N LEU A 62 10.50 1.63 -10.32
CA LEU A 62 11.05 2.72 -9.50
C LEU A 62 12.22 2.24 -8.63
N ILE A 63 12.11 1.05 -8.03
CA ILE A 63 13.20 0.47 -7.25
C ILE A 63 14.40 0.17 -8.15
N TRP A 64 14.18 -0.40 -9.34
CA TRP A 64 15.26 -0.65 -10.29
C TRP A 64 15.98 0.63 -10.71
N LEU A 65 15.24 1.72 -10.93
CA LEU A 65 15.82 3.04 -11.23
C LEU A 65 16.58 3.62 -10.04
N ALA A 66 15.99 3.59 -8.84
CA ALA A 66 16.62 4.10 -7.63
C ALA A 66 17.92 3.33 -7.30
N GLN A 67 17.91 2.00 -7.48
CA GLN A 67 19.07 1.15 -7.24
C GLN A 67 20.26 1.40 -8.17
N LYS A 68 20.08 2.15 -9.26
CA LYS A 68 21.21 2.64 -10.08
C LYS A 68 22.05 3.69 -9.37
N PHE A 69 21.47 4.40 -8.39
CA PHE A 69 22.12 5.52 -7.70
C PHE A 69 22.41 5.22 -6.23
N MET A 70 21.69 4.28 -5.61
CA MET A 70 21.83 3.97 -4.18
C MET A 70 21.57 2.49 -3.88
N GLN A 71 22.32 1.92 -2.94
CA GLN A 71 22.19 0.50 -2.55
C GLN A 71 21.52 0.30 -1.17
N ASN A 72 21.22 1.40 -0.46
CA ASN A 72 20.60 1.32 0.86
C ASN A 72 19.12 0.93 0.71
N ILE A 73 18.79 -0.30 1.10
CA ILE A 73 17.46 -0.91 0.96
C ILE A 73 16.36 -0.05 1.60
N LEU A 74 16.60 0.46 2.81
CA LEU A 74 15.60 1.26 3.53
C LEU A 74 15.40 2.62 2.85
N LEU A 75 16.48 3.29 2.47
CA LEU A 75 16.40 4.58 1.79
C LEU A 75 15.66 4.46 0.45
N VAL A 76 15.98 3.43 -0.35
CA VAL A 76 15.28 3.13 -1.61
C VAL A 76 13.79 2.90 -1.35
N ALA A 77 13.44 2.08 -0.35
CA ALA A 77 12.05 1.81 -0.02
C ALA A 77 11.29 3.08 0.36
N CYS A 78 11.88 3.91 1.23
CA CYS A 78 11.27 5.17 1.66
C CYS A 78 11.08 6.16 0.49
N LEU A 79 12.07 6.30 -0.41
CA LEU A 79 11.96 7.23 -1.54
C LEU A 79 10.93 6.79 -2.58
N VAL A 80 10.87 5.48 -2.87
CA VAL A 80 9.86 4.93 -3.80
C VAL A 80 8.47 5.04 -3.18
N ALA A 81 8.32 4.66 -1.91
CA ALA A 81 7.05 4.80 -1.19
C ALA A 81 6.60 6.27 -1.13
N LEU A 82 7.51 7.21 -0.84
CA LEU A 82 7.21 8.63 -0.83
C LEU A 82 6.70 9.11 -2.20
N SER A 83 7.36 8.67 -3.28
CA SER A 83 6.95 9.03 -4.65
C SER A 83 5.53 8.55 -4.95
N ILE A 84 5.19 7.31 -4.57
CA ILE A 84 3.85 6.75 -4.76
C ILE A 84 2.82 7.42 -3.84
N SER A 85 3.16 7.75 -2.61
CA SER A 85 2.30 8.48 -1.69
C SER A 85 1.99 9.89 -2.17
N VAL A 86 2.96 10.57 -2.78
CA VAL A 86 2.72 11.86 -3.43
C VAL A 86 1.71 11.69 -4.57
N LEU A 87 1.85 10.65 -5.42
CA LEU A 87 0.87 10.37 -6.48
C LEU A 87 -0.54 10.13 -5.92
N HIS A 88 -0.67 9.40 -4.80
CA HIS A 88 -1.96 9.21 -4.13
C HIS A 88 -2.54 10.51 -3.58
N SER A 89 -1.68 11.41 -3.09
CA SER A 89 -2.09 12.71 -2.56
C SER A 89 -2.64 13.65 -3.63
N LEU A 90 -2.33 13.41 -4.91
CA LEU A 90 -2.89 14.18 -6.03
C LEU A 90 -4.39 13.94 -6.22
N SER A 91 -4.87 12.73 -5.88
CA SER A 91 -6.30 12.40 -5.92
C SER A 91 -7.01 12.85 -4.65
N HIS A 92 -6.44 12.51 -3.49
CA HIS A 92 -6.96 12.91 -2.17
C HIS A 92 -5.80 13.25 -1.24
N PRO A 93 -5.66 14.49 -0.75
CA PRO A 93 -4.46 14.95 -0.04
C PRO A 93 -4.01 14.07 1.12
N LEU A 94 -4.95 13.48 1.87
CA LEU A 94 -4.64 12.63 3.02
C LEU A 94 -4.29 11.19 2.66
N TRP A 95 -4.60 10.72 1.45
CA TRP A 95 -4.33 9.33 1.07
C TRP A 95 -2.84 9.01 1.11
N GLY A 96 -1.98 9.94 0.69
CA GLY A 96 -0.53 9.72 0.75
C GLY A 96 0.00 9.43 2.15
N LEU A 97 -0.59 10.06 3.18
CA LEU A 97 -0.20 9.85 4.57
C LEU A 97 -0.43 8.40 5.00
N PHE A 98 -1.58 7.83 4.64
CA PHE A 98 -1.96 6.48 5.03
C PHE A 98 -1.38 5.40 4.13
N THR A 99 -1.03 5.73 2.88
CA THR A 99 -0.39 4.77 1.95
C THR A 99 1.12 4.68 2.11
N PHE A 100 1.78 5.70 2.67
CA PHE A 100 3.25 5.73 2.79
C PHE A 100 3.82 4.51 3.50
N ALA A 101 3.39 4.26 4.74
CA ALA A 101 3.91 3.15 5.52
C ALA A 101 3.62 1.77 4.87
N PRO A 102 2.42 1.50 4.34
CA PRO A 102 2.17 0.31 3.54
C PRO A 102 3.13 0.13 2.35
N PHE A 103 3.34 1.18 1.54
CA PHE A 103 4.24 1.09 0.40
C PHE A 103 5.71 0.88 0.82
N VAL A 104 6.14 1.41 1.96
CA VAL A 104 7.47 1.08 2.52
C VAL A 104 7.57 -0.43 2.78
N VAL A 105 6.56 -1.04 3.42
CA VAL A 105 6.55 -2.49 3.67
C VAL A 105 6.58 -3.29 2.36
N PHE A 106 5.81 -2.88 1.35
CA PHE A 106 5.78 -3.55 0.05
C PHE A 106 7.14 -3.45 -0.66
N CYS A 107 7.76 -2.27 -0.65
CA CYS A 107 9.09 -2.04 -1.24
C CYS A 107 10.19 -2.82 -0.51
N LEU A 108 10.13 -2.92 0.82
CA LEU A 108 11.06 -3.75 1.59
C LEU A 108 10.88 -5.24 1.27
N GLY A 109 9.62 -5.71 1.20
CA GLY A 109 9.29 -7.07 0.80
C GLY A 109 9.86 -7.41 -0.58
N PHE A 110 9.66 -6.53 -1.56
CA PHE A 110 10.27 -6.64 -2.89
C PHE A 110 11.79 -6.77 -2.79
N GLN A 111 12.48 -5.81 -2.17
CA GLN A 111 13.94 -5.75 -2.15
C GLN A 111 14.61 -6.88 -1.37
N VAL A 112 13.95 -7.46 -0.38
CA VAL A 112 14.48 -8.64 0.33
C VAL A 112 14.43 -9.86 -0.57
N TRP A 113 13.30 -10.09 -1.25
CA TRP A 113 13.07 -11.28 -2.07
C TRP A 113 13.61 -11.14 -3.50
N GLN A 114 13.90 -9.93 -3.98
CA GLN A 114 14.55 -9.70 -5.27
C GLN A 114 15.94 -10.36 -5.34
N LYS A 115 16.58 -10.57 -4.17
CA LYS A 115 17.86 -11.27 -4.06
C LYS A 115 17.78 -12.73 -4.52
N VAL A 116 16.59 -13.33 -4.46
CA VAL A 116 16.31 -14.65 -5.03
C VAL A 116 16.01 -14.50 -6.52
N SER A 117 15.01 -13.69 -6.87
CA SER A 117 14.77 -13.22 -8.23
C SER A 117 13.79 -12.04 -8.23
N THR A 118 13.81 -11.22 -9.30
CA THR A 118 12.85 -10.12 -9.48
C THR A 118 11.39 -10.61 -9.45
N SER A 119 11.12 -11.80 -10.00
CA SER A 119 9.79 -12.40 -10.01
C SER A 119 9.32 -12.75 -8.59
N GLU A 120 10.18 -13.35 -7.76
CA GLU A 120 9.84 -13.64 -6.36
C GLU A 120 9.63 -12.36 -5.54
N GLY A 121 10.47 -11.35 -5.75
CA GLY A 121 10.25 -10.01 -5.16
C GLY A 121 8.90 -9.42 -5.53
N ALA A 122 8.56 -9.43 -6.84
CA ALA A 122 7.30 -8.90 -7.34
C ALA A 122 6.08 -9.66 -6.77
N LYS A 123 6.14 -11.00 -6.73
CA LYS A 123 5.08 -11.83 -6.12
C LYS A 123 4.87 -11.47 -4.64
N VAL A 124 5.95 -11.28 -3.89
CA VAL A 124 5.86 -10.92 -2.48
C VAL A 124 5.21 -9.56 -2.30
N ALA A 125 5.66 -8.54 -3.03
CA ALA A 125 5.08 -7.20 -2.98
C ALA A 125 3.60 -7.20 -3.38
N PHE A 126 3.27 -7.84 -4.49
CA PHE A 126 1.91 -7.97 -4.99
C PHE A 126 0.99 -8.63 -3.95
N LEU A 127 1.37 -9.79 -3.42
CA LEU A 127 0.53 -10.52 -2.46
C LEU A 127 0.37 -9.73 -1.15
N THR A 128 1.43 -9.10 -0.66
CA THR A 128 1.35 -8.26 0.55
C THR A 128 0.41 -7.08 0.33
N HIS A 129 0.47 -6.46 -0.84
CA HIS A 129 -0.40 -5.34 -1.21
C HIS A 129 -1.87 -5.79 -1.38
N ALA A 130 -2.11 -6.88 -2.11
CA ALA A 130 -3.44 -7.46 -2.29
C ALA A 130 -4.10 -7.83 -0.95
N PHE A 131 -3.35 -8.47 -0.03
CA PHE A 131 -3.87 -8.75 1.31
C PHE A 131 -4.15 -7.47 2.09
N HIS A 132 -3.28 -6.47 2.04
CA HIS A 132 -3.54 -5.18 2.69
C HIS A 132 -4.84 -4.55 2.19
N ASN A 133 -5.03 -4.48 0.87
CA ASN A 133 -6.24 -3.91 0.27
C ASN A 133 -7.49 -4.73 0.57
N SER A 134 -7.38 -6.05 0.76
CA SER A 134 -8.51 -6.86 1.21
C SER A 134 -8.97 -6.46 2.62
N TYR A 135 -8.05 -6.10 3.53
CA TYR A 135 -8.42 -5.62 4.86
C TYR A 135 -9.10 -4.25 4.79
N VAL A 136 -8.59 -3.36 3.94
CA VAL A 136 -9.21 -2.04 3.69
C VAL A 136 -10.64 -2.22 3.18
N LEU A 137 -10.85 -3.10 2.18
CA LEU A 137 -12.18 -3.38 1.65
C LEU A 137 -13.12 -3.93 2.74
N ILE A 138 -12.65 -4.88 3.55
CA ILE A 138 -13.45 -5.45 4.65
C ILE A 138 -13.83 -4.34 5.65
N LEU A 139 -12.88 -3.47 6.04
CA LEU A 139 -13.16 -2.38 6.97
C LEU A 139 -14.16 -1.37 6.41
N VAL A 140 -14.01 -0.98 5.14
CA VAL A 140 -14.96 -0.09 4.47
C VAL A 140 -16.33 -0.74 4.33
N GLY A 141 -16.39 -2.03 3.98
CA GLY A 141 -17.65 -2.77 3.86
C GLY A 141 -18.36 -3.06 5.19
N LEU A 142 -17.63 -3.06 6.32
CA LEU A 142 -18.22 -3.15 7.67
C LEU A 142 -18.71 -1.79 8.20
N SER A 143 -18.26 -0.68 7.59
CA SER A 143 -18.66 0.68 7.96
C SER A 143 -19.84 1.23 7.14
N ALA A 144 -20.29 0.49 6.11
CA ALA A 144 -21.47 0.78 5.30
C ALA A 144 -22.68 0.01 5.83
#